data_AF-A0AAQ3XUJ7-F1
#
_entry.id   AF-A0AAQ3XUJ7-F1
#
_cell.length_a   1.000
_cell.length_b   1.000
_cell.length_c   1.000
_cell.angle_alpha   90.00
_cell.angle_beta   90.00
_cell.angle_gamma   90.00
#
_symmetry.space_group_name_H-M   'P 1'
#
loop_
_entity.id
_entity.type
_entity.pdbx_description
1 polymer ?
#
loop_
_entity_poly.entity_id
_entity_poly.type
_entity_poly.pdbx_seq_one_letter_code
_entity_poly.pdbx_strand_id
1 'polypeptide(L)' 'MCGRCHAVGATGRSPHTDAPPFRTFGENKLYDSDFGQRLEDGLSTIHRDMPTFKFSRRDADAAVNYLRSIRHSSKSKP' A
#
# COMPACT_ATOMS: atom_id res chain seq x y z
N MET A 1 9.04 -8.33 0.28
CA MET A 1 7.85 -8.26 -0.59
C MET A 1 7.55 -6.79 -0.95
N CYS A 2 6.81 -6.02 -0.14
CA CYS A 2 6.52 -4.60 -0.48
C CYS A 2 7.54 -3.60 0.10
N GLY A 3 8.08 -3.90 1.29
CA GLY A 3 9.03 -3.05 2.02
C GLY A 3 10.41 -2.86 1.36
N ARG A 4 10.67 -3.57 0.26
CA ARG A 4 11.90 -3.37 -0.53
C ARG A 4 11.89 -2.06 -1.30
N CYS A 5 10.70 -1.59 -1.66
CA CYS A 5 10.52 -0.35 -2.41
C CYS A 5 9.73 0.67 -1.61
N HIS A 6 8.68 0.26 -0.89
CA HIS A 6 7.79 1.16 -0.16
C HIS A 6 8.14 1.24 1.33
N ALA A 7 7.97 2.43 1.92
CA ALA A 7 7.90 2.52 3.37
C ALA A 7 6.56 1.95 3.88
N VAL A 8 6.66 0.84 4.61
CA VAL A 8 5.51 0.09 5.16
C VAL A 8 5.18 0.45 6.62
N GLY A 9 6.02 1.22 7.31
CA GLY A 9 5.77 1.63 8.70
C GLY A 9 4.92 2.90 8.82
N ALA A 10 4.70 3.37 10.05
CA ALA A 10 4.06 4.67 10.30
C ALA A 10 4.96 5.88 9.94
N THR A 11 6.27 5.66 9.86
CA THR A 11 7.30 6.69 9.61
C THR A 11 8.35 6.20 8.61
N GLY A 12 9.36 7.03 8.33
CA GLY A 12 10.48 6.72 7.44
C GLY A 12 10.29 7.25 6.02
N ARG A 13 11.24 6.94 5.13
CA ARG A 13 11.13 7.20 3.69
C ARG A 13 11.16 5.87 2.95
N SER A 14 10.53 5.83 1.79
CA SER A 14 10.59 4.66 0.92
C SER A 14 12.04 4.43 0.47
N PRO A 15 12.51 3.17 0.46
CA PRO A 15 13.84 2.85 -0.09
C PRO A 15 13.97 3.19 -1.58
N HIS A 16 12.89 3.09 -2.34
CA HIS A 16 12.86 3.45 -3.76
C HIS A 16 12.24 4.84 -3.93
N THR A 17 12.92 5.72 -4.66
CA THR A 17 12.54 7.15 -4.79
C THR A 17 11.16 7.33 -5.42
N ASP A 18 10.83 6.52 -6.44
CA ASP A 18 9.54 6.58 -7.12
C ASP A 18 8.42 5.80 -6.44
N ALA A 19 8.72 5.12 -5.33
CA ALA A 19 7.73 4.35 -4.59
C ALA A 19 7.20 5.21 -3.43
N PRO A 20 5.96 5.72 -3.46
CA PRO A 20 5.46 6.52 -2.36
C PRO A 20 5.35 5.68 -1.07
N PRO A 21 5.44 6.29 0.12
CA PRO A 21 5.09 5.63 1.37
C PRO A 21 3.61 5.21 1.38
N PHE A 22 3.29 4.01 1.83
CA PHE A 22 1.89 3.56 1.84
C PHE A 22 0.96 4.42 2.71
N ARG A 23 1.49 5.06 3.73
CA ARG A 23 0.72 5.98 4.57
C ARG A 23 0.12 7.19 3.82
N THR A 24 0.73 7.62 2.70
CA THR A 24 0.24 8.73 1.86
C THR A 24 -0.49 8.26 0.61
N PHE A 25 -0.55 6.94 0.34
CA PHE A 25 -1.22 6.36 -0.84
C PHE A 25 -2.73 6.65 -0.89
N GLY A 26 -3.36 6.90 0.26
CA GLY A 26 -4.80 7.10 0.37
C GLY A 26 -5.33 8.42 -0.19
N GLU A 27 -4.46 9.35 -0.57
CA GLU A 27 -4.86 10.65 -1.13
C GLU A 27 -5.29 10.53 -2.60
N ASN A 28 -4.75 9.53 -3.34
CA ASN A 28 -4.93 9.40 -4.79
C ASN A 28 -5.87 8.24 -5.20
N LYS A 29 -6.86 7.89 -4.38
CA LYS A 29 -7.84 6.79 -4.64
C LYS A 29 -7.26 5.38 -4.75
N LEU A 30 -5.98 5.16 -4.46
CA LEU A 30 -5.36 3.83 -4.58
C LEU A 30 -5.80 2.83 -3.51
N TYR A 31 -6.42 3.29 -2.42
CA TYR A 31 -7.13 2.46 -1.43
C TYR A 31 -8.65 2.57 -1.60
N ASP A 32 -9.13 2.50 -2.84
CA ASP A 32 -10.56 2.37 -3.12
C ASP A 32 -11.11 1.04 -2.56
N SER A 33 -12.43 0.87 -2.65
CA SER A 33 -13.13 -0.33 -2.16
C SER A 33 -12.57 -1.62 -2.77
N ASP A 34 -11.95 -1.54 -3.94
CA ASP A 34 -11.59 -2.68 -4.76
C ASP A 34 -10.11 -3.04 -4.61
N PHE A 35 -9.35 -2.31 -3.79
CA PHE A 35 -7.92 -2.55 -3.56
C PHE A 35 -7.63 -3.96 -3.06
N GLY A 36 -8.46 -4.51 -2.18
CA GLY A 36 -8.35 -5.90 -1.73
C GLY A 36 -8.49 -6.89 -2.87
N GLN A 37 -9.51 -6.71 -3.71
CA GLN A 37 -9.74 -7.56 -4.87
C GLN A 37 -8.60 -7.47 -5.89
N ARG A 38 -8.02 -6.27 -6.08
CA ARG A 38 -6.84 -6.09 -6.94
C ARG A 38 -5.61 -6.83 -6.40
N LEU A 39 -5.44 -6.92 -5.07
CA LEU A 39 -4.38 -7.75 -4.48
C LEU A 39 -4.63 -9.24 -4.70
N GLU A 40 -5.90 -9.68 -4.69
CA GLU A 40 -6.30 -11.06 -4.99
C GLU A 40 -6.15 -11.41 -6.47
N ASP A 41 -6.42 -10.48 -7.38
CA ASP A 41 -6.35 -10.71 -8.83
C ASP A 41 -4.91 -10.65 -9.37
N GLY A 42 -4.00 -10.04 -8.61
CA GLY A 42 -2.63 -9.81 -9.01
C GLY A 42 -2.40 -8.33 -9.27
N LEU A 43 -2.07 -7.58 -8.21
CA LEU A 43 -1.81 -6.16 -8.33
C LEU A 43 -0.48 -5.97 -9.07
N SER A 44 -0.58 -5.64 -10.36
CA SER A 44 0.53 -5.13 -11.15
C SER A 44 0.34 -3.63 -11.34
N THR A 45 1.44 -2.89 -11.30
CA THR A 45 1.44 -1.49 -11.75
C THR A 45 2.17 -1.43 -13.09
N ILE A 46 1.98 -0.32 -13.80
CA ILE A 46 2.67 -0.01 -15.05
C ILE A 46 4.20 0.13 -14.89
N HIS A 47 4.73 0.09 -13.66
CA HIS A 47 6.17 0.10 -13.41
C HIS A 47 6.74 -1.32 -13.46
N ARG A 48 7.65 -1.55 -14.40
CA ARG A 48 8.32 -2.83 -14.63
C ARG A 48 9.04 -3.38 -13.39
N ASP A 49 9.40 -2.50 -12.46
CA ASP A 49 10.15 -2.83 -11.25
C ASP A 49 9.24 -3.20 -10.07
N MET A 50 7.91 -3.02 -10.19
CA MET A 50 6.96 -3.50 -9.21
C MET A 50 6.56 -4.94 -9.54
N PRO A 51 6.99 -5.94 -8.76
CA PRO A 51 6.58 -7.32 -8.98
C PRO A 51 5.07 -7.49 -8.82
N THR A 52 4.48 -8.33 -9.68
CA THR A 52 3.10 -8.78 -9.56
C THR A 52 3.00 -9.75 -8.39
N PHE A 53 2.10 -9.48 -7.45
CA PHE A 53 1.81 -10.38 -6.34
C PHE A 53 0.34 -10.71 -6.31
N LYS A 54 0.05 -12.00 -6.15
CA LYS A 54 -1.29 -12.52 -5.93
C LYS A 54 -1.42 -12.92 -4.46
N PHE A 55 -2.30 -12.25 -3.72
CA PHE A 55 -2.59 -12.57 -2.34
C PHE A 55 -3.74 -13.57 -2.27
N SER A 56 -3.77 -14.40 -1.22
CA SER A 56 -5.02 -15.06 -0.85
C SER A 56 -6.00 -14.01 -0.35
N ARG A 57 -7.32 -14.27 -0.41
CA ARG A 57 -8.34 -13.37 0.14
C ARG A 57 -8.03 -12.92 1.57
N ARG A 58 -7.61 -13.87 2.42
CA ARG A 58 -7.23 -13.59 3.81
C ARG A 58 -6.04 -12.64 3.92
N ASP A 59 -5.01 -12.84 3.09
CA ASP A 59 -3.81 -12.00 3.13
C ASP A 59 -4.06 -10.63 2.51
N ALA A 60 -4.92 -10.55 1.49
CA ALA A 60 -5.38 -9.29 0.90
C ALA A 60 -6.13 -8.45 1.93
N ASP A 61 -7.09 -9.06 2.64
CA ASP A 61 -7.81 -8.42 3.75
C ASP A 61 -6.87 -7.94 4.85
N ALA A 62 -5.91 -8.78 5.26
CA ALA A 62 -4.92 -8.43 6.27
C ALA A 62 -4.03 -7.26 5.82
N ALA A 63 -3.58 -7.27 4.56
CA ALA A 63 -2.78 -6.20 3.98
C ALA A 63 -3.58 -4.89 3.92
N VAL A 64 -4.81 -4.91 3.41
CA VAL A 64 -5.69 -3.72 3.36
C VAL A 64 -5.88 -3.14 4.76
N ASN A 65 -6.19 -3.98 5.75
CA ASN A 65 -6.39 -3.57 7.13
C ASN A 65 -5.14 -2.96 7.74
N TYR A 66 -3.97 -3.57 7.51
CA TYR A 66 -2.69 -3.03 7.98
C TYR A 66 -2.36 -1.70 7.31
N LEU A 67 -2.48 -1.61 5.98
CA LEU A 67 -2.21 -0.38 5.26
C LEU A 67 -3.14 0.74 5.73
N ARG A 68 -4.42 0.43 6.00
CA ARG A 68 -5.37 1.37 6.58
C ARG A 68 -4.95 1.87 7.97
N SER A 69 -4.35 1.02 8.81
CA SER A 69 -3.95 1.42 10.17
C SER A 69 -2.72 2.33 10.21
N ILE A 70 -1.83 2.24 9.21
CA ILE A 70 -0.64 3.09 9.09
C ILE A 70 -0.88 4.36 8.27
N ARG A 71 -2.06 4.50 7.64
CA ARG A 71 -2.42 5.73 6.93
C ARG A 71 -2.28 6.89 7.89
N HIS A 72 -1.70 7.98 7.39
CA HIS A 72 -1.80 9.25 8.09
C HIS A 72 -3.27 9.63 8.05
N SER A 73 -4.04 9.27 9.08
CA SER A 73 -5.08 10.17 9.51
C SER A 73 -4.34 11.48 9.74
N SER A 74 -4.73 12.55 9.05
CA SER A 74 -4.66 13.85 9.67
C SER A 74 -5.47 13.75 10.97
N LYS A 75 -4.87 13.21 12.04
CA LYS A 75 -5.13 13.77 13.35
C LYS A 75 -4.52 15.15 13.23
N SER A 76 -5.36 16.08 12.79
CA SER A 76 -5.30 17.47 13.17
C SER A 76 -4.75 17.52 14.60
N LYS A 77 -3.51 17.94 14.71
CA LYS A 77 -2.94 18.28 16.01
C LYS A 77 -3.55 19.65 16.36
N PRO A 78 -4.08 19.83 17.60
CA PRO A 78 -4.83 21.02 17.99
C PRO A 78 -4.02 22.31 17.84
#